data_AF-S5LWF9-F1
#
_entry.id   AF-S5LWF9-F1
#
_cell.length_a   1.000
_cell.length_b   1.000
_cell.length_c   1.000
_cell.angle_alpha   90.00
_cell.angle_beta   90.00
_cell.angle_gamma   90.00
#
_symmetry.space_group_name_H-M   'P 1'
#
loop_
_entity.id
_entity.type
_entity.pdbx_description
1 polymer ?
#
loop_
_entity_poly.entity_id
_entity_poly.type
_entity_poly.pdbx_seq_one_letter_code
_entity_poly.pdbx_strand_id
1 'polypeptide(L)'
;MLELFQSGIINKKSLLILNYSKINLNEKQLAIVLIIMELSSYEQRNFTPSQIENYMNITKQEIEQEIADLLKNRFIKIDQKGKKTVLDLSPLFNRLLVKLEEEHSILKVDSEYNFLEKIFNNKLVKEEILKFDEYIESGISKPKILEYIHQYSITNVKDLLLKLEEKSKKSSVKITMYNWLND
;
A
#
# COMPACT_ATOMS: atom_id res chain seq x y z
N MET A 1 5.08 12.51 -0.79
CA MET A 1 4.64 11.93 -2.08
C MET A 1 3.18 11.50 -2.05
N LEU A 2 2.72 10.93 -0.93
CA LEU A 2 1.33 10.49 -0.74
C LEU A 2 0.26 11.56 -1.08
N GLU A 3 0.45 12.81 -0.67
CA GLU A 3 -0.49 13.90 -0.96
C GLU A 3 -0.60 14.19 -2.48
N LEU A 4 0.51 14.17 -3.21
CA LEU A 4 0.54 14.33 -4.68
C LEU A 4 -0.10 13.14 -5.40
N PHE A 5 0.03 11.94 -4.81
CA PHE A 5 -0.63 10.74 -5.30
C PHE A 5 -2.15 10.78 -5.07
N GLN A 6 -2.58 11.28 -3.90
CA GLN A 6 -3.99 11.44 -3.55
C GLN A 6 -4.67 12.55 -4.35
N SER A 7 -3.95 13.64 -4.69
CA SER A 7 -4.47 14.73 -5.51
C SER A 7 -4.60 14.39 -7.00
N GLY A 8 -4.16 13.19 -7.42
CA GLY A 8 -4.23 12.74 -8.81
C GLY A 8 -3.19 13.35 -9.74
N ILE A 9 -2.26 14.15 -9.22
CA ILE A 9 -1.13 14.72 -9.98
C ILE A 9 -0.23 13.58 -10.48
N ILE A 10 -0.01 12.56 -9.65
CA ILE A 10 0.75 11.36 -10.03
C ILE A 10 -0.21 10.34 -10.66
N ASN A 11 0.03 10.01 -11.92
CA ASN A 11 -0.71 8.95 -12.60
C ASN A 11 -0.39 7.58 -11.96
N LYS A 12 -1.42 6.92 -11.41
CA LYS A 12 -1.27 5.65 -10.70
C LYS A 12 -0.73 4.52 -11.58
N LYS A 13 -1.21 4.42 -12.82
CA LYS A 13 -0.77 3.38 -13.77
C LYS A 13 0.69 3.59 -14.16
N SER A 14 1.07 4.81 -14.52
CA SER A 14 2.47 5.15 -14.84
C SER A 14 3.40 4.91 -13.66
N LEU A 15 3.00 5.31 -12.45
CA LEU A 15 3.77 5.07 -11.24
C LEU A 15 4.02 3.58 -11.02
N LEU A 16 2.98 2.76 -11.15
CA LEU A 16 3.07 1.32 -10.97
C LEU A 16 3.97 0.69 -12.05
N ILE A 17 3.74 0.98 -13.33
CA ILE A 17 4.52 0.44 -14.45
C ILE A 17 6.02 0.73 -14.30
N LEU A 18 6.38 1.93 -13.86
CA LEU A 18 7.78 2.34 -13.75
C LEU A 18 8.49 1.79 -12.50
N ASN A 19 7.75 1.23 -11.53
CA ASN A 19 8.31 0.91 -10.21
C ASN A 19 7.87 -0.44 -9.62
N TYR A 20 7.07 -1.24 -10.32
CA TYR A 20 6.51 -2.50 -9.81
C TYR A 20 7.59 -3.48 -9.29
N SER A 21 8.72 -3.57 -10.00
CA SER A 21 9.83 -4.46 -9.63
C SER A 21 10.47 -4.08 -8.30
N LYS A 22 10.44 -2.80 -7.89
CA LYS A 22 11.00 -2.32 -6.62
C LYS A 22 10.29 -2.88 -5.40
N ILE A 23 9.05 -3.34 -5.57
CA ILE A 23 8.25 -3.98 -4.53
C ILE A 23 8.08 -5.48 -4.77
N ASN A 24 8.89 -6.09 -5.65
CA ASN A 24 8.85 -7.52 -6.00
C ASN A 24 7.51 -7.99 -6.60
N LEU A 25 6.80 -7.10 -7.28
CA LEU A 25 5.68 -7.50 -8.13
C LEU A 25 6.24 -8.09 -9.43
N ASN A 26 5.67 -9.19 -9.93
CA ASN A 26 6.06 -9.75 -11.24
C ASN A 26 5.23 -9.14 -12.39
N GLU A 27 5.59 -9.43 -13.64
CA GLU A 27 4.91 -8.90 -14.83
C GLU A 27 3.47 -9.41 -14.98
N LYS A 28 3.19 -10.67 -14.62
CA LYS A 28 1.83 -11.24 -14.66
C LYS A 28 0.92 -10.49 -13.69
N GLN A 29 1.39 -10.30 -12.46
CA GLN A 29 0.72 -9.55 -11.41
C GLN A 29 0.51 -8.08 -11.78
N LEU A 30 1.52 -7.45 -12.37
CA LEU A 30 1.40 -6.08 -12.90
C LEU A 30 0.27 -6.00 -13.93
N ALA A 31 0.26 -6.89 -14.92
CA ALA A 31 -0.74 -6.91 -15.97
C ALA A 31 -2.16 -7.13 -15.39
N ILE A 32 -2.32 -8.10 -14.48
CA ILE A 32 -3.57 -8.35 -13.76
C ILE A 32 -4.06 -7.08 -13.05
N VAL A 33 -3.20 -6.41 -12.28
CA VAL A 33 -3.55 -5.19 -11.56
C VAL A 33 -3.95 -4.07 -12.51
N LEU A 34 -3.23 -3.88 -13.63
CA LEU A 34 -3.57 -2.86 -14.62
C LEU A 34 -4.92 -3.12 -15.30
N ILE A 35 -5.21 -4.37 -15.65
CA ILE A 35 -6.51 -4.78 -16.19
C ILE A 35 -7.62 -4.52 -15.17
N ILE A 36 -7.39 -4.89 -13.90
CA ILE A 36 -8.34 -4.61 -12.81
C ILE A 36 -8.60 -3.10 -12.71
N MET A 37 -7.55 -2.27 -12.74
CA MET A 37 -7.68 -0.82 -12.69
C MET A 37 -8.45 -0.26 -13.89
N GLU A 38 -8.27 -0.84 -15.08
CA GLU A 38 -8.99 -0.46 -16.30
C GLU A 38 -10.47 -0.82 -16.19
N LEU A 39 -10.78 -2.10 -15.95
CA LEU A 39 -12.14 -2.62 -15.88
C LEU A 39 -12.98 -1.93 -14.80
N SER A 40 -12.34 -1.55 -13.69
CA SER A 40 -13.03 -0.88 -12.60
C SER A 40 -13.31 0.62 -12.82
N SER A 41 -12.72 1.22 -13.85
CA SER A 41 -12.92 2.64 -14.19
C SER A 41 -14.20 2.88 -15.01
N TYR A 42 -14.67 1.84 -15.68
CA TYR A 42 -15.98 1.79 -16.34
C TYR A 42 -17.02 1.33 -15.32
N GLU A 43 -18.27 1.80 -15.41
CA GLU A 43 -19.33 1.64 -14.38
C GLU A 43 -19.75 0.19 -14.01
N GLN A 44 -19.00 -0.84 -14.44
CA GLN A 44 -19.22 -2.24 -14.11
C GLN A 44 -18.31 -2.71 -12.97
N ARG A 45 -18.88 -2.81 -11.78
CA ARG A 45 -18.20 -3.04 -10.50
C ARG A 45 -17.84 -4.50 -10.17
N ASN A 46 -17.66 -5.37 -11.16
CA ASN A 46 -17.30 -6.77 -10.94
C ASN A 46 -16.37 -7.27 -12.07
N PHE A 47 -15.24 -7.89 -11.73
CA PHE A 47 -14.36 -8.60 -12.64
C PHE A 47 -14.04 -10.00 -12.07
N THR A 48 -14.15 -11.07 -12.86
CA THR A 48 -13.73 -12.42 -12.44
C THR A 48 -12.40 -12.81 -13.09
N PRO A 49 -11.68 -13.81 -12.57
CA PRO A 49 -10.51 -14.37 -13.25
C PRO A 49 -10.81 -14.73 -14.72
N SER A 50 -12.00 -15.29 -14.99
CA SER A 50 -12.49 -15.61 -16.34
C SER A 50 -12.63 -14.36 -17.22
N GLN A 51 -12.99 -13.21 -16.64
CA GLN A 51 -13.05 -11.95 -17.39
C GLN A 51 -11.66 -11.38 -17.69
N ILE A 52 -10.71 -11.53 -16.77
CA ILE A 52 -9.31 -11.12 -16.94
C ILE A 52 -8.62 -11.98 -18.01
N GLU A 53 -8.92 -13.28 -18.06
CA GLU A 53 -8.40 -14.23 -19.05
C GLU A 53 -8.60 -13.74 -20.50
N ASN A 54 -9.72 -13.08 -20.79
CA ASN A 54 -9.99 -12.52 -22.13
C ASN A 54 -8.96 -11.47 -22.61
N TYR A 55 -8.13 -10.96 -21.71
CA TYR A 55 -7.14 -9.91 -21.99
C TYR A 55 -5.70 -10.39 -21.81
N MET A 56 -5.46 -11.67 -21.50
CA MET A 56 -4.14 -12.20 -21.19
C MET A 56 -3.90 -13.57 -21.84
N ASN A 57 -2.63 -13.90 -22.11
CA ASN A 57 -2.22 -15.22 -22.60
C ASN A 57 -1.90 -16.20 -21.46
N ILE A 58 -2.66 -16.14 -20.36
CA ILE A 58 -2.54 -17.06 -19.22
C ILE A 58 -3.93 -17.56 -18.86
N THR A 59 -3.99 -18.77 -18.30
CA THR A 59 -5.26 -19.41 -17.96
C THR A 59 -5.94 -18.75 -16.78
N LYS A 60 -7.25 -18.93 -16.66
CA LYS A 60 -8.04 -18.59 -15.46
C LYS A 60 -7.36 -19.08 -14.18
N GLN A 61 -6.87 -20.32 -14.16
CA GLN A 61 -6.22 -20.92 -12.99
C GLN A 61 -4.91 -20.20 -12.63
N GLU A 62 -4.12 -19.80 -13.63
CA GLU A 62 -2.92 -18.98 -13.39
C GLU A 62 -3.28 -17.60 -12.84
N ILE A 63 -4.35 -16.97 -13.34
CA ILE A 63 -4.82 -15.68 -12.83
C ILE A 63 -5.26 -15.80 -11.36
N GLU A 64 -6.01 -16.86 -11.01
CA GLU A 64 -6.40 -17.14 -9.63
C GLU A 64 -5.19 -17.31 -8.72
N GLN A 65 -4.17 -18.03 -9.17
CA GLN A 65 -2.93 -18.23 -8.43
C GLN A 65 -2.20 -16.90 -8.18
N GLU A 66 -2.04 -16.07 -9.22
CA GLU A 66 -1.38 -14.77 -9.08
C GLU A 66 -2.18 -13.81 -8.17
N ILE A 67 -3.52 -13.82 -8.24
CA ILE A 67 -4.37 -13.05 -7.32
C ILE A 67 -4.23 -13.55 -5.88
N ALA A 68 -4.18 -14.88 -5.67
CA ALA A 68 -3.95 -15.47 -4.35
C ALA A 68 -2.59 -15.06 -3.79
N ASP A 69 -1.55 -15.02 -4.63
CA ASP A 69 -0.21 -14.57 -4.23
C ASP A 69 -0.19 -13.07 -3.93
N LEU A 70 -0.93 -12.24 -4.66
CA LEU A 70 -1.11 -10.81 -4.33
C LEU A 70 -1.78 -10.61 -2.97
N LEU A 71 -2.79 -11.41 -2.63
CA LEU A 71 -3.46 -11.38 -1.32
C LEU A 71 -2.52 -11.84 -0.21
N LYS A 72 -1.86 -12.97 -0.40
CA LYS A 72 -0.91 -13.56 0.56
C LYS A 72 0.22 -12.59 0.90
N ASN A 73 0.73 -11.88 -0.11
CA ASN A 73 1.80 -10.90 0.04
C ASN A 73 1.29 -9.49 0.44
N ARG A 74 -0.01 -9.36 0.78
CA ARG A 74 -0.66 -8.12 1.20
C ARG A 74 -0.53 -6.96 0.21
N PHE A 75 -0.35 -7.23 -1.08
CA PHE A 75 -0.41 -6.19 -2.10
C PHE A 75 -1.84 -5.73 -2.34
N ILE A 76 -2.80 -6.63 -2.17
CA ILE A 76 -4.22 -6.33 -2.28
C ILE A 76 -4.93 -6.88 -1.05
N LYS A 77 -6.09 -6.32 -0.73
CA LYS A 77 -6.96 -6.85 0.32
C LYS A 77 -8.40 -6.94 -0.15
N ILE A 78 -9.17 -7.78 0.51
CA ILE A 78 -10.60 -7.90 0.28
C ILE A 78 -11.33 -7.16 1.38
N ASP A 79 -12.07 -6.12 1.03
CA ASP A 79 -12.91 -5.33 1.93
C ASP A 79 -14.39 -5.65 1.69
N GLN A 80 -15.22 -5.64 2.75
CA GLN A 80 -16.67 -5.69 2.59
C GLN A 80 -17.28 -4.29 2.63
N LYS A 81 -18.01 -3.90 1.59
CA LYS A 81 -18.80 -2.66 1.55
C LYS A 81 -20.27 -3.01 1.36
N GLY A 82 -20.98 -3.16 2.48
CA GLY A 82 -22.35 -3.67 2.48
C GLY A 82 -22.39 -5.10 1.97
N LYS A 83 -23.15 -5.36 0.90
CA LYS A 83 -23.25 -6.69 0.27
C LYS A 83 -22.20 -6.97 -0.82
N LYS A 84 -21.22 -6.07 -1.02
CA LYS A 84 -20.21 -6.18 -2.09
C LYS A 84 -18.82 -6.45 -1.51
N THR A 85 -18.07 -7.34 -2.15
CA THR A 85 -16.74 -7.80 -1.73
C THR A 85 -15.65 -7.17 -2.58
N VAL A 86 -15.07 -6.08 -2.11
CA VAL A 86 -14.20 -5.19 -2.84
C VAL A 86 -12.73 -5.61 -2.79
N LEU A 87 -12.08 -5.70 -3.96
CA LEU A 87 -10.63 -5.79 -4.03
C LEU A 87 -10.03 -4.38 -3.92
N ASP A 88 -9.31 -4.13 -2.83
CA ASP A 88 -8.64 -2.86 -2.56
C ASP A 88 -7.15 -2.96 -2.91
N LEU A 89 -6.74 -2.12 -3.86
CA LEU A 89 -5.36 -1.97 -4.33
C LEU A 89 -4.54 -0.98 -3.49
N SER A 90 -5.12 -0.36 -2.47
CA SER A 90 -4.41 0.64 -1.66
C SER A 90 -3.16 0.12 -0.97
N PRO A 91 -3.11 -1.12 -0.45
CA PRO A 91 -1.88 -1.67 0.12
C PRO A 91 -0.70 -1.67 -0.87
N LEU A 92 -0.94 -2.05 -2.13
CA LEU A 92 0.06 -2.02 -3.21
C LEU A 92 0.67 -0.63 -3.37
N PHE A 93 -0.17 0.39 -3.49
CA PHE A 93 0.30 1.76 -3.71
C PHE A 93 0.95 2.34 -2.46
N ASN A 94 0.44 2.06 -1.27
CA ASN A 94 1.08 2.47 -0.02
C ASN A 94 2.51 1.94 0.07
N ARG A 95 2.70 0.64 -0.20
CA ARG A 95 4.01 0.00 -0.21
C ARG A 95 4.94 0.60 -1.27
N LEU A 96 4.41 0.90 -2.45
CA LEU A 96 5.16 1.54 -3.53
C LEU A 96 5.64 2.94 -3.13
N LEU A 97 4.74 3.77 -2.59
CA LEU A 97 5.05 5.13 -2.15
C LEU A 97 6.09 5.12 -1.03
N VAL A 98 5.93 4.24 -0.03
CA VAL A 98 6.89 4.07 1.05
C VAL A 98 8.25 3.69 0.49
N LYS A 99 8.31 2.69 -0.40
CA LYS A 99 9.56 2.23 -1.01
C LYS A 99 10.30 3.36 -1.71
N LEU A 100 9.57 4.17 -2.48
CA LEU A 100 10.12 5.31 -3.20
C LEU A 100 10.57 6.43 -2.26
N GLU A 101 9.81 6.73 -1.20
CA GLU A 101 10.21 7.73 -0.19
C GLU A 101 11.46 7.27 0.59
N GLU A 102 11.56 5.99 0.91
CA GLU A 102 12.72 5.43 1.62
C GLU A 102 13.97 5.31 0.73
N GLU A 103 13.83 5.02 -0.57
CA GLU A 103 14.96 4.94 -1.50
C GLU A 103 15.78 6.23 -1.59
N HIS A 104 15.11 7.37 -1.42
CA HIS A 104 15.72 8.70 -1.47
C HIS A 104 16.08 9.26 -0.08
N SER A 105 15.93 8.47 0.98
CA SER A 105 16.15 8.90 2.36
C SER A 105 17.52 8.50 2.90
N ILE A 106 18.05 9.35 3.79
CA ILE A 106 19.20 9.03 4.64
C ILE A 106 18.91 7.84 5.59
N LEU A 107 17.63 7.55 5.85
CA LEU A 107 17.17 6.47 6.73
C LEU A 107 17.05 5.10 6.02
N LYS A 108 17.44 5.00 4.74
CA LYS A 108 17.32 3.79 3.93
C LYS A 108 17.95 2.54 4.57
N VAL A 109 19.05 2.72 5.31
CA VAL A 109 19.80 1.63 5.96
C VAL A 109 19.33 1.33 7.38
N ASP A 110 18.42 2.13 7.93
CA ASP A 110 17.96 1.98 9.30
C ASP A 110 16.75 1.05 9.37
N SER A 111 16.99 -0.26 9.43
CA SER A 111 15.94 -1.28 9.50
C SER A 111 15.26 -1.38 10.87
N GLU A 112 15.90 -0.92 11.94
CA GLU A 112 15.47 -1.16 13.33
C GLU A 112 14.96 0.10 14.05
N TYR A 113 14.64 1.16 13.31
CA TYR A 113 14.16 2.43 13.86
C TYR A 113 15.16 3.09 14.83
N ASN A 114 16.46 2.87 14.64
CA ASN A 114 17.51 3.45 15.48
C ASN A 114 17.44 4.98 15.52
N PHE A 115 16.94 5.61 14.46
CA PHE A 115 16.72 7.05 14.41
C PHE A 115 15.73 7.52 15.48
N LEU A 116 14.66 6.76 15.75
CA LEU A 116 13.70 7.07 16.80
C LEU A 116 14.35 6.95 18.18
N GLU A 117 15.12 5.88 18.39
CA GLU A 117 15.83 5.68 19.66
C GLU A 117 16.82 6.81 19.95
N LYS A 118 17.53 7.27 18.92
CA LYS A 118 18.45 8.41 19.02
C LYS A 118 17.72 9.73 19.32
N ILE A 119 16.58 9.97 18.67
CA ILE A 119 15.81 11.21 18.85
C ILE A 119 15.19 11.28 20.25
N PHE A 120 14.60 10.20 20.71
CA PHE A 120 13.92 10.15 22.01
C PHE A 120 14.82 9.74 23.17
N ASN A 121 16.07 9.39 22.88
CA ASN A 121 17.05 8.86 23.84
C ASN A 121 16.46 7.71 24.69
N ASN A 122 15.72 6.82 24.03
CA ASN A 122 15.05 5.69 24.66
C ASN A 122 15.00 4.51 23.69
N LYS A 123 15.18 3.29 24.20
CA LYS A 123 15.00 2.09 23.38
C LYS A 123 13.52 1.83 23.13
N LEU A 124 13.20 1.43 21.91
CA LEU A 124 11.84 1.03 21.58
C LEU A 124 11.55 -0.36 22.13
N VAL A 125 10.36 -0.54 22.71
CA VAL A 125 9.89 -1.89 23.04
C VAL A 125 9.29 -2.57 21.82
N LYS A 126 9.19 -3.90 21.87
CA LYS A 126 8.72 -4.71 20.74
C LYS A 126 7.34 -4.29 20.26
N GLU A 127 6.45 -3.94 21.19
CA GLU A 127 5.09 -3.48 20.89
C GLU A 127 5.09 -2.14 20.11
N GLU A 128 6.06 -1.26 20.35
CA GLU A 128 6.20 0.01 19.64
C GLU A 128 6.74 -0.21 18.23
N ILE A 129 7.74 -1.08 18.08
CA ILE A 129 8.29 -1.47 16.77
C ILE A 129 7.18 -2.04 15.88
N LEU A 130 6.37 -2.96 16.42
CA LEU A 130 5.24 -3.55 15.68
C LEU A 130 4.24 -2.48 15.21
N LYS A 131 3.95 -1.46 16.03
CA LYS A 131 3.09 -0.35 15.61
C LYS A 131 3.72 0.48 14.50
N PHE A 132 5.02 0.74 14.56
CA PHE A 132 5.70 1.45 13.46
C PHE A 132 5.67 0.64 12.17
N ASP A 133 5.85 -0.68 12.23
CA ASP A 133 5.70 -1.55 11.08
C ASP A 133 4.29 -1.47 10.49
N GLU A 134 3.25 -1.49 11.32
CA GLU A 134 1.86 -1.28 10.88
C GLU A 134 1.67 0.08 10.18
N TYR A 135 2.28 1.15 10.69
CA TYR A 135 2.18 2.47 10.05
C TYR A 135 2.92 2.52 8.71
N ILE A 136 4.06 1.85 8.60
CA ILE A 136 4.80 1.69 7.34
C ILE A 136 3.96 0.90 6.33
N GLU A 137 3.34 -0.21 6.75
CA GLU A 137 2.40 -0.98 5.91
C GLU A 137 1.19 -0.12 5.48
N SER A 138 0.74 0.80 6.33
CA SER A 138 -0.34 1.75 6.02
C SER A 138 0.07 2.89 5.08
N GLY A 139 1.35 2.99 4.70
CA GLY A 139 1.86 3.99 3.76
C GLY A 139 2.57 5.20 4.39
N ILE A 140 2.87 5.16 5.70
CA ILE A 140 3.61 6.24 6.38
C ILE A 140 5.09 5.86 6.47
N SER A 141 5.90 6.37 5.55
CA SER A 141 7.34 6.08 5.46
C SER A 141 8.15 6.64 6.63
N LYS A 142 9.35 6.08 6.88
CA LYS A 142 10.28 6.60 7.92
C LYS A 142 10.62 8.09 7.74
N PRO A 143 10.89 8.60 6.53
CA PRO A 143 11.05 10.05 6.30
C PRO A 143 9.83 10.85 6.75
N LYS A 144 8.62 10.35 6.49
CA LYS A 144 7.39 11.02 6.91
C LYS A 144 7.21 11.02 8.42
N ILE A 145 7.59 9.92 9.09
CA ILE A 145 7.63 9.85 10.56
C ILE A 145 8.57 10.92 11.11
N LEU A 146 9.79 11.04 10.55
CA LEU A 146 10.75 12.07 10.94
C LEU A 146 10.21 13.48 10.70
N GLU A 147 9.58 13.73 9.55
CA GLU A 147 8.91 15.00 9.25
C GLU A 147 7.85 15.34 10.31
N TYR A 148 7.01 14.38 10.71
CA TYR A 148 6.00 14.59 11.75
C TYR A 148 6.61 14.91 13.12
N ILE A 149 7.71 14.28 13.49
CA ILE A 149 8.43 14.62 14.73
C ILE A 149 8.80 16.10 14.73
N HIS A 150 9.42 16.57 13.65
CA HIS A 150 9.85 17.97 13.55
C HIS A 150 8.66 18.94 13.43
N GLN A 151 7.69 18.64 12.57
CA GLN A 151 6.54 19.50 12.31
C GLN A 151 5.68 19.72 13.55
N TYR A 152 5.49 18.67 14.36
CA TYR A 152 4.64 18.71 15.55
C TYR A 152 5.43 18.82 16.85
N SER A 153 6.76 19.01 16.78
CA SER A 153 7.65 19.13 17.95
C SER A 153 7.46 18.00 18.96
N ILE A 154 7.36 16.76 18.46
CA ILE A 154 7.09 15.58 19.27
C ILE A 154 8.35 15.20 20.05
N THR A 155 8.22 15.04 21.36
CA THR A 155 9.36 14.81 22.27
C THR A 155 9.42 13.39 22.84
N ASN A 156 8.40 12.57 22.61
CA ASN A 156 8.36 11.20 23.11
C ASN A 156 7.58 10.26 22.16
N VAL A 157 7.84 8.95 22.32
CA VAL A 157 7.26 7.89 21.49
C VAL A 157 5.74 7.82 21.61
N LYS A 158 5.19 8.01 22.81
CA LYS A 158 3.74 7.92 23.05
C LYS A 158 2.98 8.96 22.24
N ASP A 159 3.44 10.21 22.25
CA ASP A 159 2.83 11.30 21.48
C ASP A 159 3.00 11.08 19.97
N LEU A 160 4.12 10.49 19.55
CA LEU A 160 4.33 10.09 18.17
C LEU A 160 3.28 9.06 17.71
N LEU A 161 3.07 8.00 18.49
CA LEU A 161 2.09 6.97 18.17
C LEU A 161 0.68 7.53 18.06
N LEU A 162 0.28 8.42 18.99
CA LEU A 162 -1.01 9.11 18.92
C LEU A 162 -1.15 9.92 17.62
N LYS A 163 -0.08 10.62 17.22
CA LYS A 163 -0.09 11.42 16.00
C LYS A 163 -0.17 10.57 14.74
N LEU A 164 0.57 9.47 14.71
CA LEU A 164 0.55 8.52 13.59
C LEU A 164 -0.82 7.85 13.45
N GLU A 165 -1.48 7.51 14.56
CA GLU A 165 -2.85 6.99 14.55
C GLU A 165 -3.88 7.99 13.97
N GLU A 166 -3.75 9.27 14.30
CA GLU A 166 -4.60 10.32 13.72
C GLU A 166 -4.41 10.42 12.19
N LYS A 167 -3.17 10.27 11.72
CA LYS A 167 -2.80 10.42 10.31
C LYS A 167 -3.12 9.18 9.49
N SER A 168 -2.94 7.97 10.03
CA SER A 168 -3.21 6.72 9.32
C SER A 168 -4.70 6.60 8.96
N LYS A 169 -5.62 7.04 9.84
CA LYS A 169 -7.07 7.06 9.60
C LYS A 169 -7.50 7.94 8.41
N LYS A 170 -6.67 8.93 8.02
CA LYS A 170 -6.94 9.83 6.88
C LYS A 170 -6.37 9.31 5.56
N SER A 171 -5.52 8.28 5.59
CA SER A 171 -4.69 7.87 4.45
C SER A 171 -5.35 6.90 3.47
N SER A 172 -6.59 6.43 3.71
CA SER A 172 -7.21 5.41 2.85
C SER A 172 -7.42 5.94 1.43
N VAL A 173 -6.47 5.67 0.55
CA VAL A 173 -6.71 5.69 -0.88
C VAL A 173 -7.87 4.70 -1.09
N LYS A 174 -8.87 5.03 -1.90
CA LYS A 174 -9.96 4.12 -2.23
C LYS A 174 -9.87 3.92 -3.73
N ILE A 175 -9.50 2.72 -4.18
CA ILE A 175 -9.26 2.52 -5.61
C ILE A 175 -10.43 1.80 -6.28
N THR A 176 -10.93 0.64 -5.86
CA THR A 176 -11.89 -0.11 -6.72
C THR A 176 -12.86 -1.04 -5.95
N MET A 177 -13.74 -1.84 -6.62
CA MET A 177 -14.86 -2.66 -6.06
C MET A 177 -14.97 -4.06 -6.73
N TYR A 178 -15.50 -5.09 -6.04
CA TYR A 178 -15.72 -6.47 -6.54
C TYR A 178 -16.91 -7.20 -5.82
N ASN A 179 -17.29 -8.41 -6.26
CA ASN A 179 -18.12 -9.40 -5.56
C ASN A 179 -17.66 -10.84 -5.93
N TRP A 180 -17.14 -11.59 -4.95
CA TRP A 180 -16.59 -12.97 -5.10
C TRP A 180 -17.65 -14.06 -5.40
N LEU A 181 -18.95 -13.76 -5.28
CA LEU A 181 -20.00 -14.78 -5.21
C LEU A 181 -20.65 -15.17 -6.56
N ASN A 182 -20.18 -14.64 -7.69
CA ASN A 182 -20.77 -14.92 -9.00
C ASN A 182 -19.69 -15.27 -10.04
N ASP A 183 -19.01 -16.40 -9.85
CA ASP A 183 -18.37 -17.12 -10.95
C ASP A 183 -19.19 -18.38 -11.24
#